data_AF-A0A812A7T5-F1
#
_entry.id   AF-A0A812A7T5-F1
#
_cell.length_a   1.000
_cell.length_b   1.000
_cell.length_c   1.000
_cell.angle_alpha   90.00
_cell.angle_beta   90.00
_cell.angle_gamma   90.00
#
_symmetry.space_group_name_H-M   'P 1'
#
loop_
_entity.id
_entity.type
_entity.pdbx_description
1 polymer ?
#
loop_
_entity_poly.entity_id
_entity_poly.type
_entity_poly.pdbx_seq_one_letter_code
_entity_poly.pdbx_strand_id
1 'polypeptide(L)'
;MELQRTDKEVFGMMRQVLIMAMLVSMIVFPAVADGVLVEVTPSSVDCETGDTFTVEILVDPGGYEVYGAQYNLIFDPSALECVSQTAGDFLTQDGASSIEVVNTIDNTIGRLEYAETRMGVENGVTRAGVLATIEFEAVGTGSTGLTLSNVLLSDPSAQPIAGVVQNNGTVNVGGSPPPTVVDLTPTALSIPDPAYVNHDYTLDVTVSNLESGDASAFNVTLKADGMIVDDKRVDSLTGDSDTTVIFNWKPDTIGTSTLLVEVDPDDEIAETDELNNTLSATVDVVEAPGPTVTVESRDVSLGETFTINIRVDPQGEEIYGAQYDLYFDPAILQVVSQTAGDFLTQDSASSIEVVNTINNTLGKLEYGETRMGVENGVTRAGVLATIEFEAVGTGSTSLTLSNVLLSDPSAHEIGGVVLNDGAVNVTGTPPPPQPGGAIVTIPDVAATGTLTAPIRIENVTDAGAIHLTLTYDPGVVIVSRTCCNPDFDTLLANTEDAARGSITLIAYQTQNPGLNGNVLVANVTFMALGPIGSSTPLNLKVTTLTDATPECNPIPHSISNGSFTILLNGDVNGDGRVDAADCMYLAKHLLGVSGFETIIEDAADVNGNGKIEAGDCMYLAKHLAGINGFEELK
;
A
#
# COMPACT_ATOMS: atom_id res chain seq x y z
N MET A 1 16.81 69.21 40.60
CA MET A 1 17.29 69.97 39.42
C MET A 1 16.98 69.10 38.22
N GLU A 2 15.74 68.98 37.76
CA GLU A 2 14.75 70.00 37.40
C GLU A 2 15.13 70.75 36.11
N LEU A 3 14.13 70.81 35.21
CA LEU A 3 14.02 71.43 33.88
C LEU A 3 14.30 70.46 32.70
N GLN A 4 13.31 69.74 32.13
CA GLN A 4 12.11 70.10 31.33
C GLN A 4 12.34 69.99 29.81
N ARG A 5 11.58 69.05 29.21
CA ARG A 5 11.01 68.96 27.83
C ARG A 5 11.44 69.97 26.75
N THR A 6 11.88 69.43 25.62
CA THR A 6 11.80 69.96 24.22
C THR A 6 12.40 68.86 23.32
N ASP A 7 11.94 68.46 22.14
CA ASP A 7 10.74 68.72 21.37
C ASP A 7 10.56 67.51 20.42
N LYS A 8 9.36 66.93 20.43
CA LYS A 8 8.81 66.25 19.27
C LYS A 8 8.47 67.36 18.29
N GLU A 9 9.29 67.59 17.26
CA GLU A 9 8.95 68.25 15.97
C GLU A 9 10.23 68.55 15.17
N VAL A 10 10.77 67.55 14.47
CA VAL A 10 11.77 67.76 13.40
C VAL A 10 11.45 66.78 12.27
N PHE A 11 10.43 67.11 11.47
CA PHE A 11 10.40 66.94 10.00
C PHE A 11 9.06 67.49 9.47
N GLY A 12 8.79 68.77 9.73
CA GLY A 12 7.56 69.44 9.32
C GLY A 12 7.81 70.91 9.06
N MET A 13 8.55 71.24 8.00
CA MET A 13 8.65 72.61 7.50
C MET A 13 9.27 72.62 6.11
N MET A 14 8.42 72.61 5.07
CA MET A 14 8.58 73.36 3.81
C MET A 14 7.49 72.91 2.81
N ARG A 15 6.24 73.36 3.03
CA ARG A 15 5.25 73.56 1.95
C ARG A 15 4.04 74.31 2.51
N GLN A 16 4.23 75.61 2.74
CA GLN A 16 3.14 76.57 2.66
C GLN A 16 3.61 77.72 1.76
N VAL A 17 2.64 78.24 1.01
CA VAL A 17 2.73 79.30 0.00
C VAL A 17 3.17 78.82 -1.38
N LEU A 18 2.23 78.25 -2.14
CA LEU A 18 2.07 78.70 -3.53
C LEU A 18 0.64 79.22 -3.69
N ILE A 19 0.56 80.54 -3.74
CA ILE A 19 -0.61 81.29 -4.18
C ILE A 19 -0.90 80.85 -5.61
N MET A 20 -2.04 80.20 -5.85
CA MET A 20 -2.55 79.99 -7.21
C MET A 20 -2.88 81.36 -7.78
N ALA A 21 -1.95 81.90 -8.56
CA ALA A 21 -2.14 83.12 -9.30
C ALA A 21 -3.22 82.86 -10.36
N MET A 22 -4.44 83.38 -10.14
CA MET A 22 -5.42 83.60 -11.19
C MET A 22 -4.82 84.64 -12.15
N LEU A 23 -4.09 84.16 -13.15
CA LEU A 23 -3.55 84.99 -14.21
C LEU A 23 -4.70 85.24 -15.19
N VAL A 24 -5.46 86.31 -14.95
CA VAL A 24 -6.35 86.89 -15.96
C VAL A 24 -5.46 87.44 -17.07
N SER A 25 -5.10 86.57 -18.01
CA SER A 25 -4.42 86.96 -19.24
C SER A 25 -5.47 87.53 -20.19
N MET A 26 -5.54 88.85 -20.26
CA MET A 26 -6.27 89.58 -21.29
C MET A 26 -5.55 89.36 -22.63
N ILE A 27 -5.86 88.27 -23.32
CA ILE A 27 -5.37 87.98 -24.68
C ILE A 27 -6.37 88.55 -25.67
N VAL A 28 -5.95 89.59 -26.38
CA VAL A 28 -6.62 90.07 -27.59
C VAL A 28 -6.28 89.08 -28.70
N PHE A 29 -7.25 88.24 -29.09
CA PHE A 29 -7.13 87.42 -30.30
C PHE A 29 -7.49 88.25 -31.53
N PRO A 30 -6.77 88.10 -32.67
CA PRO A 30 -7.30 88.54 -33.94
C PRO A 30 -8.54 87.69 -34.27
N ALA A 31 -9.61 88.35 -34.73
CA ALA A 31 -10.85 87.69 -35.14
C ALA A 31 -10.55 86.60 -36.19
N VAL A 32 -10.66 85.35 -35.75
CA VAL A 32 -10.84 84.17 -36.58
C VAL A 32 -12.33 83.83 -36.48
N ALA A 33 -12.96 83.44 -37.59
CA ALA A 33 -14.41 83.37 -37.77
C ALA A 33 -15.20 82.77 -36.58
N ASP A 34 -16.27 83.46 -36.16
CA ASP A 34 -17.27 83.06 -35.16
C ASP A 34 -17.75 81.62 -35.39
N GLY A 35 -17.46 80.75 -34.43
CA GLY A 35 -17.97 79.38 -34.38
C GLY A 35 -18.32 79.02 -32.94
N VAL A 36 -19.23 78.07 -32.74
CA VAL A 36 -19.65 77.62 -31.41
C VAL A 36 -18.56 76.75 -30.78
N LEU A 37 -18.20 77.01 -29.53
CA LEU A 37 -17.16 76.28 -28.80
C LEU A 37 -17.76 75.48 -27.63
N VAL A 38 -17.29 74.25 -27.45
CA VAL A 38 -17.53 73.43 -26.26
C VAL A 38 -16.19 72.97 -25.71
N GLU A 39 -15.91 73.23 -24.43
CA GLU A 39 -14.60 72.95 -23.85
C GLU A 39 -14.63 72.45 -22.41
N VAL A 40 -13.64 71.61 -22.07
CA VAL A 40 -13.37 71.19 -20.69
C VAL A 40 -12.53 72.25 -19.98
N THR A 41 -13.00 72.73 -18.82
CA THR A 41 -12.34 73.75 -18.00
C THR A 41 -12.16 73.27 -16.55
N PRO A 42 -10.96 73.39 -15.95
CA PRO A 42 -9.71 73.77 -16.59
C PRO A 42 -9.27 72.71 -17.62
N SER A 43 -8.54 73.13 -18.65
CA SER A 43 -8.08 72.23 -19.73
C SER A 43 -6.98 71.27 -19.29
N SER A 44 -6.39 71.49 -18.11
CA SER A 44 -5.42 70.60 -17.47
C SER A 44 -5.60 70.65 -15.95
N VAL A 45 -5.63 69.49 -15.30
CA VAL A 45 -5.62 69.34 -13.84
C VAL A 45 -4.40 68.52 -13.45
N ASP A 46 -3.65 68.99 -12.45
CA ASP A 46 -2.60 68.20 -11.79
C ASP A 46 -3.10 67.86 -10.37
N CYS A 47 -3.10 66.58 -10.01
CA CYS A 47 -3.57 66.08 -8.70
C CYS A 47 -2.71 64.90 -8.21
N GLU A 48 -2.89 64.42 -6.98
CA GLU A 48 -2.27 63.18 -6.47
C GLU A 48 -3.31 62.04 -6.38
N THR A 49 -2.87 60.77 -6.38
CA THR A 49 -3.79 59.63 -6.17
C THR A 49 -4.53 59.77 -4.84
N GLY A 50 -5.86 59.65 -4.87
CA GLY A 50 -6.78 59.86 -3.75
C GLY A 50 -7.38 61.26 -3.70
N ASP A 51 -6.92 62.22 -4.51
CA ASP A 51 -7.52 63.55 -4.58
C ASP A 51 -8.84 63.53 -5.34
N THR A 52 -9.79 64.38 -4.91
CA THR A 52 -10.98 64.72 -5.70
C THR A 52 -10.84 66.10 -6.33
N PHE A 53 -11.37 66.26 -7.55
CA PHE A 53 -11.33 67.53 -8.29
C PHE A 53 -12.52 67.68 -9.23
N THR A 54 -12.80 68.92 -9.65
CA THR A 54 -13.94 69.25 -10.53
C THR A 54 -13.47 69.80 -11.87
N VAL A 55 -14.16 69.41 -12.94
CA VAL A 55 -14.07 70.01 -14.27
C VAL A 55 -15.45 70.45 -14.75
N GLU A 56 -15.51 71.50 -15.55
CA GLU A 56 -16.72 72.08 -16.11
C GLU A 56 -16.72 71.91 -17.64
N ILE A 57 -17.88 71.63 -18.21
CA ILE A 57 -18.10 71.69 -19.66
C ILE A 57 -18.67 73.06 -19.98
N LEU A 58 -17.85 73.94 -20.53
CA LEU A 58 -18.23 75.29 -20.94
C LEU A 58 -18.76 75.27 -22.38
N VAL A 59 -19.81 76.04 -22.65
CA VAL A 59 -20.31 76.29 -24.00
C VAL A 59 -20.25 77.79 -24.29
N ASP A 60 -19.58 78.18 -25.37
CA ASP A 60 -19.63 79.53 -25.95
C ASP A 60 -20.41 79.50 -27.27
N PRO A 61 -21.65 80.04 -27.30
CA PRO A 61 -22.51 80.03 -28.48
C PRO A 61 -21.98 80.79 -29.69
N GLY A 62 -20.93 81.63 -29.58
CA GLY A 62 -20.40 82.37 -30.73
C GLY A 62 -21.45 83.19 -31.50
N GLY A 63 -22.48 83.68 -30.81
CA GLY A 63 -23.61 84.43 -31.38
C GLY A 63 -24.79 83.60 -31.90
N TYR A 64 -24.71 82.27 -31.89
CA TYR A 64 -25.85 81.38 -32.21
C TYR A 64 -26.80 81.23 -31.02
N GLU A 65 -28.08 80.98 -31.28
CA GLU A 65 -29.07 80.65 -30.23
C GLU A 65 -29.02 79.15 -29.93
N VAL A 66 -28.36 78.75 -28.84
CA VAL A 66 -28.31 77.35 -28.41
C VAL A 66 -29.53 77.02 -27.55
N TYR A 67 -30.34 76.07 -27.99
CA TYR A 67 -31.56 75.64 -27.32
C TYR A 67 -31.42 74.27 -26.66
N GLY A 68 -30.62 73.38 -27.25
CA GLY A 68 -30.27 72.07 -26.69
C GLY A 68 -28.79 71.77 -26.89
N ALA A 69 -28.22 71.00 -25.97
CA ALA A 69 -26.82 70.62 -25.98
C ALA A 69 -26.63 69.17 -25.50
N GLN A 70 -25.71 68.46 -26.13
CA GLN A 70 -25.34 67.08 -25.77
C GLN A 70 -23.83 66.88 -25.93
N TYR A 71 -23.24 66.03 -25.09
CA TYR A 71 -21.88 65.50 -25.25
C TYR A 71 -21.75 64.10 -24.64
N ASN A 72 -20.70 63.39 -25.06
CA ASN A 72 -20.10 62.29 -24.31
C ASN A 72 -18.71 62.70 -23.85
N LEU A 73 -18.31 62.32 -22.64
CA LEU A 73 -16.95 62.50 -22.14
C LEU A 73 -16.31 61.14 -21.88
N ILE A 74 -15.12 60.91 -22.43
CA ILE A 74 -14.36 59.65 -22.28
C ILE A 74 -13.10 59.92 -21.45
N PHE A 75 -12.82 59.04 -20.48
CA PHE A 75 -11.64 59.06 -19.60
C PHE A 75 -11.10 57.64 -19.38
N ASP A 76 -9.89 57.51 -18.81
CA ASP A 76 -9.30 56.21 -18.45
C ASP A 76 -9.76 55.78 -17.04
N PRO A 77 -10.55 54.70 -16.90
CA PRO A 77 -11.07 54.26 -15.61
C PRO A 77 -10.00 53.63 -14.69
N SER A 78 -8.80 53.34 -15.21
CA SER A 78 -7.67 52.92 -14.36
C SER A 78 -6.99 54.10 -13.66
N ALA A 79 -7.22 55.33 -14.14
CA ALA A 79 -6.63 56.55 -13.58
C ALA A 79 -7.65 57.39 -12.80
N LEU A 80 -8.91 57.45 -13.25
CA LEU A 80 -9.95 58.30 -12.67
C LEU A 80 -11.26 57.52 -12.45
N GLU A 81 -11.99 57.90 -11.41
CA GLU A 81 -13.38 57.50 -11.18
C GLU A 81 -14.27 58.74 -11.17
N CYS A 82 -15.36 58.76 -11.95
CA CYS A 82 -16.32 59.86 -11.91
C CYS A 82 -17.27 59.70 -10.72
N VAL A 83 -17.28 60.69 -9.84
CA VAL A 83 -18.09 60.74 -8.61
C VAL A 83 -19.47 61.30 -8.91
N SER A 84 -19.54 62.41 -9.67
CA SER A 84 -20.81 63.06 -9.99
C SER A 84 -20.75 63.89 -11.27
N GLN A 85 -21.91 64.09 -11.91
CA GLN A 85 -22.12 65.02 -13.03
C GLN A 85 -23.42 65.78 -12.80
N THR A 86 -23.35 67.10 -12.70
CA THR A 86 -24.48 67.98 -12.36
C THR A 86 -24.69 69.03 -13.44
N ALA A 87 -25.94 69.30 -13.79
CA ALA A 87 -26.30 70.37 -14.73
C ALA A 87 -25.77 71.74 -14.27
N GLY A 88 -25.21 72.49 -15.23
CA GLY A 88 -24.79 73.87 -15.04
C GLY A 88 -25.90 74.88 -15.35
N ASP A 89 -25.56 76.16 -15.36
CA ASP A 89 -26.52 77.25 -15.55
C ASP A 89 -26.69 77.70 -17.02
N PHE A 90 -25.91 77.17 -17.96
CA PHE A 90 -25.86 77.65 -19.34
C PHE A 90 -27.23 77.75 -20.00
N LEU A 91 -28.04 76.68 -19.94
CA LEU A 91 -29.39 76.64 -20.51
C LEU A 91 -30.47 77.26 -19.61
N THR A 92 -30.13 77.77 -18.43
CA THR A 92 -31.08 78.39 -17.49
C THR A 92 -30.70 79.81 -17.06
N GLN A 93 -29.62 80.36 -17.62
CA GLN A 93 -29.01 81.63 -17.18
C GLN A 93 -29.90 82.88 -17.30
N ASP A 94 -30.97 82.82 -18.09
CA ASP A 94 -31.97 83.88 -18.24
C ASP A 94 -33.24 83.60 -17.42
N GLY A 95 -33.23 82.59 -16.55
CA GLY A 95 -34.33 82.18 -15.70
C GLY A 95 -35.32 81.21 -16.38
N ALA A 96 -35.04 80.77 -17.61
CA ALA A 96 -35.80 79.69 -18.25
C ALA A 96 -35.57 78.35 -17.54
N SER A 97 -36.53 77.43 -17.67
CA SER A 97 -36.35 76.05 -17.21
C SER A 97 -35.68 75.19 -18.27
N SER A 98 -34.98 74.15 -17.86
CA SER A 98 -34.40 73.13 -18.72
C SER A 98 -34.76 71.73 -18.24
N ILE A 99 -34.48 70.72 -19.08
CA ILE A 99 -34.62 69.31 -18.75
C ILE A 99 -33.37 68.54 -19.21
N GLU A 100 -32.76 67.80 -18.29
CA GLU A 100 -31.74 66.79 -18.58
C GLU A 100 -32.41 65.57 -19.21
N VAL A 101 -32.15 65.34 -20.50
CA VAL A 101 -32.66 64.21 -21.27
C VAL A 101 -31.82 62.96 -20.99
N VAL A 102 -30.51 63.14 -20.79
CA VAL A 102 -29.55 62.08 -20.44
C VAL A 102 -28.52 62.67 -19.47
N ASN A 103 -28.22 61.95 -18.39
CA ASN A 103 -27.12 62.22 -17.48
C ASN A 103 -26.67 60.88 -16.86
N THR A 104 -25.75 60.18 -17.53
CA THR A 104 -25.31 58.82 -17.16
C THR A 104 -23.81 58.77 -16.95
N ILE A 105 -23.39 57.95 -15.98
CA ILE A 105 -22.00 57.72 -15.59
C ILE A 105 -21.73 56.21 -15.69
N ASP A 106 -20.73 55.79 -16.46
CA ASP A 106 -20.22 54.42 -16.49
C ASP A 106 -18.71 54.41 -16.24
N ASN A 107 -18.33 54.24 -14.98
CA ASN A 107 -16.94 54.15 -14.54
C ASN A 107 -16.27 52.85 -14.99
N THR A 108 -17.01 51.82 -15.41
CA THR A 108 -16.41 50.55 -15.86
C THR A 108 -15.69 50.72 -17.19
N ILE A 109 -16.24 51.55 -18.07
CA ILE A 109 -15.71 51.82 -19.41
C ILE A 109 -15.17 53.25 -19.57
N GLY A 110 -15.19 54.05 -18.50
CA GLY A 110 -14.70 55.43 -18.50
C GLY A 110 -15.51 56.38 -19.39
N ARG A 111 -16.85 56.35 -19.32
CA ARG A 111 -17.72 57.14 -20.21
C ARG A 111 -18.85 57.84 -19.47
N LEU A 112 -19.04 59.12 -19.78
CA LEU A 112 -20.18 59.95 -19.38
C LEU A 112 -21.02 60.31 -20.60
N GLU A 113 -22.34 60.39 -20.43
CA GLU A 113 -23.26 60.94 -21.44
C GLU A 113 -24.14 62.01 -20.82
N TYR A 114 -24.26 63.16 -21.50
CA TYR A 114 -25.04 64.29 -21.02
C TYR A 114 -25.83 64.92 -22.18
N ALA A 115 -27.11 65.20 -21.98
CA ALA A 115 -27.95 65.92 -22.92
C ALA A 115 -29.00 66.76 -22.17
N GLU A 116 -29.14 68.02 -22.54
CA GLU A 116 -30.05 68.97 -21.89
C GLU A 116 -30.71 69.89 -22.92
N THR A 117 -31.97 70.27 -22.69
CA THR A 117 -32.70 71.20 -23.57
C THR A 117 -33.58 72.16 -22.79
N ARG A 118 -33.82 73.36 -23.34
CA ARG A 118 -34.65 74.40 -22.75
C ARG A 118 -36.15 74.07 -22.84
N MET A 119 -36.93 74.60 -21.90
CA MET A 119 -38.39 74.44 -21.85
C MET A 119 -39.10 75.78 -21.64
N GLY A 120 -40.27 75.93 -22.27
CA GLY A 120 -41.21 77.02 -22.01
C GLY A 120 -40.82 78.38 -22.59
N VAL A 121 -39.82 78.44 -23.46
CA VAL A 121 -39.33 79.66 -24.13
C VAL A 121 -39.15 79.41 -25.64
N GLU A 122 -39.17 80.48 -26.45
CA GLU A 122 -39.00 80.39 -27.91
C GLU A 122 -37.58 80.73 -28.38
N ASN A 123 -36.75 81.31 -27.51
CA ASN A 123 -35.39 81.74 -27.81
C ASN A 123 -34.33 80.81 -27.18
N GLY A 124 -33.20 80.71 -27.85
CA GLY A 124 -32.02 80.02 -27.33
C GLY A 124 -31.14 80.94 -26.48
N VAL A 125 -30.04 80.37 -26.04
CA VAL A 125 -28.99 81.00 -25.26
C VAL A 125 -27.86 81.43 -26.18
N THR A 126 -27.43 82.70 -26.04
CA THR A 126 -26.36 83.29 -26.86
C THR A 126 -25.12 83.70 -26.06
N ARG A 127 -25.18 83.64 -24.73
CA ARG A 127 -24.07 83.99 -23.83
C ARG A 127 -23.41 82.71 -23.31
N ALA A 128 -22.08 82.71 -23.27
CA ALA A 128 -21.31 81.58 -22.75
C ALA A 128 -21.66 81.25 -21.29
N GLY A 129 -21.55 79.97 -20.93
CA GLY A 129 -21.85 79.47 -19.59
C GLY A 129 -21.52 77.99 -19.41
N VAL A 130 -21.71 77.48 -18.19
CA VAL A 130 -21.39 76.10 -17.83
C VAL A 130 -22.58 75.20 -18.15
N LEU A 131 -22.38 74.20 -18.99
CA LEU A 131 -23.39 73.20 -19.32
C LEU A 131 -23.48 72.10 -18.26
N ALA A 132 -22.35 71.64 -17.75
CA ALA A 132 -22.29 70.63 -16.70
C ALA A 132 -21.01 70.77 -15.86
N THR A 133 -21.09 70.42 -14.57
CA THR A 133 -19.95 70.28 -13.66
C THR A 133 -19.77 68.81 -13.31
N ILE A 134 -18.55 68.31 -13.43
CA ILE A 134 -18.19 66.90 -13.24
C ILE A 134 -17.14 66.81 -12.13
N GLU A 135 -17.36 65.94 -11.15
CA GLU A 135 -16.43 65.63 -10.07
C GLU A 135 -15.78 64.27 -10.31
N PHE A 136 -14.45 64.23 -10.22
CA PHE A 136 -13.63 63.03 -10.34
C PHE A 136 -12.84 62.75 -9.06
N GLU A 137 -12.55 61.48 -8.81
CA GLU A 137 -11.54 61.00 -7.87
C GLU A 137 -10.38 60.36 -8.65
N ALA A 138 -9.14 60.69 -8.27
CA ALA A 138 -7.96 60.11 -8.89
C ALA A 138 -7.62 58.75 -8.24
N VAL A 139 -7.87 57.65 -8.95
CA VAL A 139 -7.72 56.28 -8.43
C VAL A 139 -6.43 55.57 -8.88
N GLY A 140 -5.70 56.13 -9.85
CA GLY A 140 -4.42 55.61 -10.33
C GLY A 140 -3.48 56.69 -10.84
N THR A 141 -2.19 56.39 -10.96
CA THR A 141 -1.15 57.34 -11.38
C THR A 141 -1.01 57.44 -12.90
N GLY A 142 -0.65 58.59 -13.44
CA GLY A 142 -0.37 58.76 -14.88
C GLY A 142 -1.04 59.99 -15.49
N SER A 143 -0.96 60.14 -16.82
CA SER A 143 -1.62 61.22 -17.56
C SER A 143 -2.76 60.64 -18.40
N THR A 144 -3.97 61.15 -18.22
CA THR A 144 -5.17 60.71 -18.94
C THR A 144 -5.91 61.88 -19.58
N GLY A 145 -6.54 61.65 -20.74
CA GLY A 145 -7.31 62.65 -21.46
C GLY A 145 -8.78 62.67 -21.05
N LEU A 146 -9.38 63.86 -20.99
CA LEU A 146 -10.83 64.07 -20.90
C LEU A 146 -11.35 64.42 -22.29
N THR A 147 -11.78 63.41 -23.03
CA THR A 147 -12.07 63.54 -24.47
C THR A 147 -13.55 63.75 -24.72
N LEU A 148 -13.91 64.91 -25.25
CA LEU A 148 -15.25 65.18 -25.74
C LEU A 148 -15.50 64.42 -27.05
N SER A 149 -16.71 63.86 -27.16
CA SER A 149 -17.19 63.23 -28.37
C SER A 149 -18.71 63.38 -28.46
N ASN A 150 -19.29 63.11 -29.63
CA ASN A 150 -20.75 63.18 -29.83
C ASN A 150 -21.36 64.54 -29.39
N VAL A 151 -20.59 65.63 -29.58
CA VAL A 151 -21.03 66.98 -29.21
C VAL A 151 -22.00 67.52 -30.25
N LEU A 152 -23.24 67.74 -29.83
CA LEU A 152 -24.33 68.21 -30.69
C LEU A 152 -25.05 69.37 -30.00
N LEU A 153 -25.23 70.47 -30.72
CA LEU A 153 -26.00 71.63 -30.27
C LEU A 153 -27.15 71.86 -31.25
N SER A 154 -28.29 72.33 -30.78
CA SER A 154 -29.45 72.65 -31.63
C SER A 154 -29.99 74.05 -31.39
N ASP A 155 -30.52 74.66 -32.44
CA ASP A 155 -31.24 75.94 -32.36
C ASP A 155 -32.69 75.76 -31.83
N PRO A 156 -33.46 76.84 -31.62
CA PRO A 156 -34.85 76.75 -31.14
C PRO A 156 -35.81 76.01 -32.09
N SER A 157 -35.44 75.85 -33.36
CA SER A 157 -36.17 75.07 -34.36
C SER A 157 -35.72 73.60 -34.41
N ALA A 158 -34.94 73.16 -33.41
CA ALA A 158 -34.32 71.84 -33.32
C ALA A 158 -33.41 71.49 -34.50
N GLN A 159 -32.88 72.49 -35.22
CA GLN A 159 -31.87 72.26 -36.26
C GLN A 159 -30.48 72.21 -35.62
N PRO A 160 -29.60 71.29 -36.06
CA PRO A 160 -28.25 71.20 -35.54
C PRO A 160 -27.45 72.46 -35.89
N ILE A 161 -26.75 73.02 -34.90
CA ILE A 161 -25.82 74.11 -35.09
C ILE A 161 -24.49 73.50 -35.57
N ALA A 162 -24.09 73.86 -36.80
CA ALA A 162 -22.88 73.34 -37.42
C ALA A 162 -21.62 74.09 -36.95
N GLY A 163 -20.45 73.44 -37.10
CA GLY A 163 -19.16 74.08 -36.83
C GLY A 163 -18.77 74.13 -35.35
N VAL A 164 -19.30 73.22 -34.53
CA VAL A 164 -18.93 73.12 -33.11
C VAL A 164 -17.47 72.67 -32.97
N VAL A 165 -16.66 73.55 -32.38
CA VAL A 165 -15.26 73.27 -32.02
C VAL A 165 -15.25 72.63 -30.62
N GLN A 166 -14.44 71.60 -30.42
CA GLN A 166 -14.33 70.87 -29.16
C GLN A 166 -12.90 70.98 -28.63
N ASN A 167 -12.74 71.47 -27.39
CA ASN A 167 -11.45 71.44 -26.69
C ASN A 167 -11.51 70.44 -25.54
N ASN A 168 -10.66 69.41 -25.64
CA ASN A 168 -10.54 68.36 -24.63
C ASN A 168 -9.73 68.83 -23.42
N GLY A 169 -9.84 68.08 -22.31
CA GLY A 169 -9.03 68.28 -21.11
C GLY A 169 -7.94 67.20 -20.96
N THR A 170 -7.06 67.38 -19.99
CA THR A 170 -6.07 66.37 -19.55
C THR A 170 -5.98 66.39 -18.03
N VAL A 171 -5.74 65.24 -17.41
CA VAL A 171 -5.47 65.11 -15.98
C VAL A 171 -4.15 64.38 -15.80
N ASN A 172 -3.24 64.97 -15.01
CA ASN A 172 -2.00 64.34 -14.60
C ASN A 172 -2.10 63.98 -13.11
N VAL A 173 -2.17 62.68 -12.83
CA VAL A 173 -2.18 62.14 -11.47
C VAL A 173 -0.75 61.81 -11.06
N GLY A 174 -0.21 62.61 -10.15
CA GLY A 174 1.07 62.41 -9.48
C GLY A 174 0.99 61.36 -8.37
N GLY A 175 2.12 60.70 -8.16
CA GLY A 175 2.28 59.65 -7.16
C GLY A 175 3.40 58.71 -7.59
N SER A 176 4.30 58.38 -6.67
CA SER A 176 4.99 57.09 -6.78
C SER A 176 3.92 56.02 -6.54
N PRO A 177 3.93 54.88 -7.25
CA PRO A 177 3.19 53.72 -6.77
C PRO A 177 3.51 53.50 -5.28
N PRO A 178 2.55 53.01 -4.47
CA PRO A 178 2.82 52.67 -3.08
C PRO A 178 4.12 51.86 -3.01
N PRO A 179 5.00 52.08 -2.01
CA PRO A 179 6.18 51.25 -1.87
C PRO A 179 5.70 49.80 -1.77
N THR A 180 6.01 49.02 -2.79
CA THR A 180 5.72 47.60 -2.81
C THR A 180 6.65 46.93 -1.82
N VAL A 181 6.08 46.25 -0.83
CA VAL A 181 6.81 45.49 0.19
C VAL A 181 6.72 44.01 -0.13
N VAL A 182 7.63 43.22 0.41
CA VAL A 182 7.73 41.76 0.21
C VAL A 182 7.53 41.08 1.56
N ASP A 183 6.90 39.91 1.58
CA ASP A 183 6.75 39.08 2.78
C ASP A 183 6.76 37.61 2.36
N LEU A 184 7.93 36.98 2.44
CA LEU A 184 8.15 35.59 2.05
C LEU A 184 7.82 34.68 3.24
N THR A 185 7.15 33.57 2.97
CA THR A 185 6.93 32.57 4.02
C THR A 185 6.75 31.17 3.43
N PRO A 186 7.35 30.13 4.03
CA PRO A 186 7.04 28.75 3.67
C PRO A 186 5.66 28.36 4.21
N THR A 187 4.71 28.10 3.32
CA THR A 187 3.30 27.82 3.67
C THR A 187 2.95 26.33 3.69
N ALA A 188 3.69 25.49 2.97
CA ALA A 188 3.49 24.04 2.98
C ALA A 188 4.80 23.28 2.76
N LEU A 189 4.86 22.08 3.34
CA LEU A 189 5.93 21.11 3.14
C LEU A 189 5.28 19.73 2.99
N SER A 190 5.54 19.04 1.88
CA SER A 190 5.08 17.66 1.72
C SER A 190 5.91 16.71 2.59
N ILE A 191 5.24 15.83 3.33
CA ILE A 191 5.86 14.90 4.26
C ILE A 191 5.48 13.47 3.87
N PRO A 192 6.44 12.56 3.66
CA PRO A 192 6.15 11.16 3.42
C PRO A 192 5.58 10.49 4.69
N ASP A 193 4.55 9.66 4.52
CA ASP A 193 3.95 8.85 5.59
C ASP A 193 3.54 7.46 5.05
N PRO A 194 4.21 6.37 5.46
CA PRO A 194 5.41 6.33 6.32
C PRO A 194 6.69 6.74 5.58
N ALA A 195 7.72 7.15 6.33
CA ALA A 195 9.08 7.33 5.82
C ALA A 195 9.98 6.15 6.23
N TYR A 196 10.88 5.74 5.34
CA TYR A 196 11.76 4.59 5.50
C TYR A 196 13.21 5.03 5.43
N VAL A 197 14.03 4.48 6.32
CA VAL A 197 15.47 4.73 6.34
C VAL A 197 16.11 4.30 5.01
N ASN A 198 17.08 5.07 4.54
CA ASN A 198 17.83 4.91 3.29
C ASN A 198 16.98 4.96 2.00
N HIS A 199 15.72 5.38 2.07
CA HIS A 199 14.87 5.60 0.90
C HIS A 199 14.96 7.04 0.43
N ASP A 200 14.93 7.26 -0.88
CA ASP A 200 15.01 8.59 -1.49
C ASP A 200 13.60 9.19 -1.62
N TYR A 201 13.40 10.38 -1.05
CA TYR A 201 12.14 11.12 -1.06
C TYR A 201 12.28 12.45 -1.78
N THR A 202 11.23 12.83 -2.50
CA THR A 202 11.06 14.19 -3.05
C THR A 202 10.09 14.97 -2.17
N LEU A 203 10.55 16.09 -1.61
CA LEU A 203 9.77 16.97 -0.76
C LEU A 203 9.45 18.25 -1.53
N ASP A 204 8.17 18.60 -1.55
CA ASP A 204 7.64 19.79 -2.20
C ASP A 204 7.42 20.85 -1.12
N VAL A 205 8.11 21.98 -1.26
CA VAL A 205 7.99 23.13 -0.36
C VAL A 205 7.28 24.25 -1.10
N THR A 206 6.14 24.70 -0.59
CA THR A 206 5.46 25.90 -1.10
C THR A 206 5.95 27.12 -0.36
N VAL A 207 6.47 28.09 -1.11
CA VAL A 207 6.86 29.42 -0.61
C VAL A 207 5.90 30.44 -1.19
N SER A 208 5.35 31.30 -0.34
CA SER A 208 4.40 32.34 -0.74
C SER A 208 4.98 33.72 -0.47
N ASN A 209 4.72 34.66 -1.36
CA ASN A 209 4.92 36.08 -1.14
C ASN A 209 3.56 36.70 -0.83
N LEU A 210 3.37 37.12 0.42
CA LEU A 210 2.08 37.56 0.94
C LEU A 210 1.75 39.03 0.62
N GLU A 211 2.71 39.75 0.06
CA GLU A 211 2.58 41.17 -0.26
C GLU A 211 2.76 41.43 -1.77
N SER A 212 2.31 42.59 -2.21
CA SER A 212 2.24 42.95 -3.63
C SER A 212 3.59 43.25 -4.32
N GLY A 213 4.71 43.28 -3.57
CA GLY A 213 6.03 43.53 -4.13
C GLY A 213 6.71 42.28 -4.67
N ASP A 214 7.35 42.40 -5.83
CA ASP A 214 8.09 41.29 -6.42
C ASP A 214 9.42 41.07 -5.68
N ALA A 215 9.60 39.87 -5.15
CA ALA A 215 10.86 39.44 -4.58
C ALA A 215 11.88 39.15 -5.68
N SER A 216 13.10 39.69 -5.55
CA SER A 216 14.24 39.27 -6.38
C SER A 216 14.73 37.88 -5.97
N ALA A 217 15.90 37.46 -6.44
CA ALA A 217 16.37 36.10 -6.20
C ALA A 217 16.74 35.88 -4.72
N PHE A 218 16.25 34.80 -4.10
CA PHE A 218 16.52 34.41 -2.70
C PHE A 218 16.78 32.90 -2.60
N ASN A 219 17.31 32.44 -1.46
CA ASN A 219 17.57 31.02 -1.20
C ASN A 219 16.45 30.40 -0.35
N VAL A 220 16.18 29.12 -0.57
CA VAL A 220 15.35 28.27 0.29
C VAL A 220 16.20 27.10 0.73
N THR A 221 16.31 26.89 2.04
CA THR A 221 17.16 25.88 2.66
C THR A 221 16.30 24.83 3.34
N LEU A 222 16.54 23.56 3.03
CA LEU A 222 15.97 22.43 3.78
C LEU A 222 17.01 21.89 4.75
N LYS A 223 16.65 21.76 6.02
CA LYS A 223 17.43 21.09 7.06
C LYS A 223 16.70 19.86 7.59
N ALA A 224 17.44 18.78 7.84
CA ALA A 224 16.98 17.60 8.56
C ALA A 224 17.80 17.47 9.85
N ASP A 225 17.12 17.43 11.00
CA ASP A 225 17.73 17.33 12.34
C ASP A 225 18.82 18.38 12.61
N GLY A 226 18.62 19.58 12.05
CA GLY A 226 19.52 20.73 12.16
C GLY A 226 20.68 20.74 11.14
N MET A 227 20.83 19.70 10.33
CA MET A 227 21.84 19.62 9.26
C MET A 227 21.24 20.04 7.92
N ILE A 228 21.95 20.85 7.14
CA ILE A 228 21.50 21.27 5.80
C ILE A 228 21.47 20.03 4.88
N VAL A 229 20.31 19.78 4.29
CA VAL A 229 20.09 18.75 3.27
C VAL A 229 20.48 19.32 1.90
N ASP A 230 19.93 20.47 1.55
CA ASP A 230 20.20 21.15 0.28
C ASP A 230 19.72 22.61 0.35
N ASP A 231 20.25 23.43 -0.57
CA ASP A 231 19.95 24.85 -0.74
C ASP A 231 19.51 25.09 -2.19
N LYS A 232 18.35 25.73 -2.38
CA LYS A 232 17.78 26.01 -3.71
C LYS A 232 17.61 27.50 -3.92
N ARG A 233 18.06 27.99 -5.07
CA ARG A 233 17.84 29.37 -5.50
C ARG A 233 16.48 29.50 -6.17
N VAL A 234 15.69 30.50 -5.75
CA VAL A 234 14.52 30.99 -6.47
C VAL A 234 14.93 32.29 -7.15
N ASP A 235 14.76 32.40 -8.48
CA ASP A 235 15.24 33.56 -9.25
C ASP A 235 14.41 34.84 -9.01
N SER A 236 13.11 34.67 -8.77
CA SER A 236 12.16 35.73 -8.43
C SER A 236 10.84 35.12 -7.98
N LEU A 237 10.10 35.83 -7.13
CA LEU A 237 8.72 35.47 -6.79
C LEU A 237 7.83 36.72 -6.88
N THR A 238 6.84 36.68 -7.76
CA THR A 238 5.90 37.81 -7.93
C THR A 238 5.11 38.07 -6.66
N GLY A 239 4.71 39.32 -6.45
CA GLY A 239 3.81 39.67 -5.34
C GLY A 239 2.49 38.89 -5.39
N ASP A 240 1.89 38.65 -4.23
CA ASP A 240 0.62 37.92 -4.06
C ASP A 240 0.59 36.54 -4.76
N SER A 241 1.73 35.84 -4.79
CA SER A 241 1.88 34.56 -5.50
C SER A 241 2.73 33.55 -4.74
N ASP A 242 2.68 32.29 -5.18
CA ASP A 242 3.44 31.18 -4.63
C ASP A 242 4.31 30.47 -5.66
N THR A 243 5.31 29.76 -5.16
CA THR A 243 6.18 28.86 -5.94
C THR A 243 6.46 27.58 -5.18
N THR A 244 6.73 26.50 -5.90
CA THR A 244 7.11 25.20 -5.32
C THR A 244 8.59 24.93 -5.55
N VAL A 245 9.32 24.70 -4.46
CA VAL A 245 10.73 24.30 -4.46
C VAL A 245 10.81 22.81 -4.10
N ILE A 246 11.50 22.04 -4.93
CA ILE A 246 11.61 20.58 -4.77
C ILE A 246 12.97 20.21 -4.19
N PHE A 247 12.95 19.44 -3.10
CA PHE A 247 14.13 18.91 -2.42
C PHE A 247 14.20 17.39 -2.52
N ASN A 248 15.40 16.84 -2.56
CA ASN A 248 15.62 15.40 -2.41
C ASN A 248 16.15 15.13 -1.00
N TRP A 249 15.51 14.22 -0.27
CA TRP A 249 15.86 13.88 1.10
C TRP A 249 15.95 12.36 1.27
N LYS A 250 17.01 11.89 1.93
CA LYS A 250 17.26 10.48 2.24
C LYS A 250 17.61 10.35 3.71
N PRO A 251 16.67 9.95 4.59
CA PRO A 251 16.97 9.73 5.99
C PRO A 251 17.93 8.55 6.16
N ASP A 252 18.91 8.67 7.04
CA ASP A 252 19.92 7.63 7.31
C ASP A 252 19.77 6.98 8.70
N THR A 253 18.81 7.46 9.50
CA THR A 253 18.55 7.02 10.87
C THR A 253 17.06 6.76 11.11
N ILE A 254 16.76 5.73 11.90
CA ILE A 254 15.40 5.41 12.34
C ILE A 254 15.03 6.30 13.54
N GLY A 255 13.79 6.75 13.57
CA GLY A 255 13.24 7.60 14.62
C GLY A 255 12.55 8.84 14.06
N THR A 256 12.10 9.73 14.94
CA THR A 256 11.50 11.00 14.54
C THR A 256 12.59 11.93 14.02
N SER A 257 12.53 12.29 12.73
CA SER A 257 13.36 13.31 12.11
C SER A 257 12.60 14.64 12.03
N THR A 258 13.28 15.74 12.33
CA THR A 258 12.73 17.10 12.25
C THR A 258 13.18 17.77 10.96
N LEU A 259 12.24 18.05 10.08
CA LEU A 259 12.46 18.84 8.87
C LEU A 259 12.18 20.30 9.16
N LEU A 260 13.10 21.18 8.75
CA LEU A 260 13.00 22.62 8.88
C LEU A 260 13.29 23.25 7.51
N VAL A 261 12.33 24.03 7.02
CA VAL A 261 12.49 24.89 5.85
C VAL A 261 12.76 26.30 6.35
N GLU A 262 13.78 26.94 5.79
CA GLU A 262 14.09 28.35 5.98
C GLU A 262 14.03 29.03 4.61
N VAL A 263 13.26 30.11 4.52
CA VAL A 263 13.19 30.97 3.35
C VAL A 263 14.03 32.22 3.63
N ASP A 264 14.79 32.64 2.62
CA ASP A 264 15.77 33.72 2.69
C ASP A 264 16.68 33.74 3.94
N PRO A 265 17.33 32.62 4.30
CA PRO A 265 18.16 32.56 5.51
C PRO A 265 19.40 33.47 5.45
N ASP A 266 19.74 33.97 4.26
CA ASP A 266 20.85 34.90 4.02
C ASP A 266 20.43 36.37 4.19
N ASP A 267 19.14 36.66 4.46
CA ASP A 267 18.59 38.02 4.65
C ASP A 267 18.90 38.91 3.43
N GLU A 268 18.69 38.36 2.21
CA GLU A 268 18.95 39.05 0.94
C GLU A 268 17.79 39.99 0.55
N ILE A 269 16.57 39.68 0.98
CA ILE A 269 15.33 40.40 0.72
C ILE A 269 14.88 41.04 2.03
N ALA A 270 14.61 42.35 2.01
CA ALA A 270 14.04 43.02 3.17
C ALA A 270 12.52 42.81 3.19
N GLU A 271 12.03 42.19 4.26
CA GLU A 271 10.64 41.74 4.36
C GLU A 271 9.83 42.54 5.38
N THR A 272 8.50 42.38 5.36
CA THR A 272 7.63 43.02 6.37
C THR A 272 7.64 42.26 7.71
N ASP A 273 7.82 40.93 7.69
CA ASP A 273 7.92 40.08 8.89
C ASP A 273 9.02 39.02 8.79
N GLU A 274 10.25 39.38 9.16
CA GLU A 274 11.42 38.48 9.20
C GLU A 274 11.28 37.24 10.13
N LEU A 275 10.18 37.12 10.89
CA LEU A 275 9.98 36.03 11.85
C LEU A 275 9.13 34.88 11.31
N ASN A 276 8.49 35.04 10.16
CA ASN A 276 7.61 34.02 9.56
C ASN A 276 8.33 33.16 8.49
N ASN A 277 9.64 33.34 8.32
CA ASN A 277 10.48 32.70 7.31
C ASN A 277 10.83 31.23 7.56
N THR A 278 10.17 30.57 8.51
CA THR A 278 10.47 29.19 8.87
C THR A 278 9.24 28.31 9.00
N LEU A 279 9.32 27.09 8.48
CA LEU A 279 8.30 26.05 8.64
C LEU A 279 8.99 24.76 9.10
N SER A 280 8.49 24.16 10.17
CA SER A 280 9.02 22.89 10.68
C SER A 280 7.94 21.82 10.75
N ALA A 281 8.33 20.60 10.43
CA ALA A 281 7.51 19.41 10.52
C ALA A 281 8.34 18.24 11.04
N THR A 282 7.68 17.24 11.63
CA THR A 282 8.32 16.00 12.08
C THR A 282 7.82 14.83 11.25
N VAL A 283 8.71 13.90 10.96
CA VAL A 283 8.40 12.66 10.23
C VAL A 283 9.00 11.48 10.99
N ASP A 284 8.19 10.44 11.20
CA ASP A 284 8.67 9.20 11.82
C ASP A 284 9.29 8.31 10.74
N VAL A 285 10.61 8.14 10.81
CA VAL A 285 11.37 7.24 9.94
C VAL A 285 11.42 5.87 10.59
N VAL A 286 10.90 4.86 9.88
CA VAL A 286 10.90 3.47 10.32
C VAL A 286 11.79 2.60 9.44
N GLU A 287 12.09 1.39 9.89
CA GLU A 287 12.69 0.39 9.02
C GLU A 287 11.67 -0.03 7.96
N ALA A 288 12.11 -0.19 6.71
CA ALA A 288 11.24 -0.74 5.68
C ALA A 288 10.81 -2.17 6.09
N PRO A 289 9.57 -2.58 5.80
CA PRO A 289 9.19 -3.97 6.01
C PRO A 289 10.12 -4.86 5.19
N GLY A 290 10.80 -5.80 5.86
CA GLY A 290 11.66 -6.77 5.18
C GLY A 290 10.85 -7.71 4.28
N PRO A 291 11.53 -8.54 3.46
CA PRO A 291 10.87 -9.51 2.60
C PRO A 291 9.93 -10.42 3.38
N THR A 292 8.85 -10.87 2.76
CA THR A 292 7.92 -11.82 3.39
C THR A 292 7.99 -13.19 2.72
N VAL A 293 7.90 -14.26 3.52
CA VAL A 293 7.74 -15.63 3.03
C VAL A 293 6.44 -16.18 3.61
N THR A 294 5.52 -16.55 2.72
CA THR A 294 4.14 -16.87 3.07
C THR A 294 3.76 -18.26 2.59
N VAL A 295 3.13 -19.04 3.48
CA VAL A 295 2.51 -20.32 3.16
C VAL A 295 0.99 -20.15 3.11
N GLU A 296 0.37 -20.62 2.03
CA GLU A 296 -1.08 -20.56 1.89
C GLU A 296 -1.79 -21.51 2.88
N SER A 297 -2.97 -21.12 3.36
CA SER A 297 -3.85 -21.99 4.15
C SER A 297 -4.98 -22.56 3.29
N ARG A 298 -5.45 -23.77 3.61
CA ARG A 298 -6.48 -24.43 2.79
C ARG A 298 -7.35 -25.39 3.59
N ASP A 299 -8.64 -25.42 3.28
CA ASP A 299 -9.55 -26.45 3.76
C ASP A 299 -9.73 -27.52 2.67
N VAL A 300 -9.59 -28.79 3.05
CA VAL A 300 -9.62 -29.92 2.12
C VAL A 300 -10.44 -31.09 2.68
N SER A 301 -10.82 -32.01 1.81
CA SER A 301 -11.48 -33.26 2.22
C SER A 301 -10.47 -34.38 2.46
N LEU A 302 -10.77 -35.31 3.38
CA LEU A 302 -9.96 -36.53 3.55
C LEU A 302 -9.83 -37.28 2.21
N GLY A 303 -8.60 -37.67 1.85
CA GLY A 303 -8.24 -38.33 0.60
C GLY A 303 -8.05 -37.38 -0.60
N GLU A 304 -8.24 -36.07 -0.43
CA GLU A 304 -7.95 -35.08 -1.48
C GLU A 304 -6.43 -34.91 -1.66
N THR A 305 -5.98 -34.90 -2.92
CA THR A 305 -4.66 -34.40 -3.30
C THR A 305 -4.78 -32.93 -3.71
N PHE A 306 -3.92 -32.08 -3.17
CA PHE A 306 -3.98 -30.63 -3.36
C PHE A 306 -2.59 -29.99 -3.34
N THR A 307 -2.49 -28.76 -3.82
CA THR A 307 -1.24 -27.98 -3.80
C THR A 307 -1.29 -26.81 -2.83
N ILE A 308 -0.12 -26.50 -2.26
CA ILE A 308 0.17 -25.31 -1.44
C ILE A 308 1.40 -24.63 -2.03
N ASN A 309 1.34 -23.30 -2.18
CA ASN A 309 2.48 -22.51 -2.64
C ASN A 309 3.23 -21.88 -1.47
N ILE A 310 4.56 -21.86 -1.58
CA ILE A 310 5.42 -21.00 -0.79
C ILE A 310 5.70 -19.74 -1.62
N ARG A 311 5.21 -18.60 -1.16
CA ARG A 311 5.35 -17.31 -1.85
C ARG A 311 6.40 -16.45 -1.17
N VAL A 312 7.19 -15.76 -1.99
CA VAL A 312 8.15 -14.75 -1.52
C VAL A 312 7.72 -13.40 -2.08
N ASP A 313 7.65 -12.40 -1.21
CA ASP A 313 7.51 -11.00 -1.59
C ASP A 313 8.79 -10.25 -1.16
N PRO A 314 9.65 -9.86 -2.11
CA PRO A 314 10.91 -9.19 -1.80
C PRO A 314 10.79 -7.82 -1.13
N GLN A 315 9.64 -7.15 -1.20
CA GLN A 315 9.46 -5.78 -0.68
C GLN A 315 10.53 -4.77 -1.18
N GLY A 316 11.04 -4.98 -2.39
CA GLY A 316 12.05 -4.12 -3.03
C GLY A 316 13.48 -4.62 -2.93
N GLU A 317 13.77 -5.59 -2.07
CA GLU A 317 15.10 -6.22 -1.95
C GLU A 317 15.40 -7.12 -3.16
N GLU A 318 16.68 -7.24 -3.52
CA GLU A 318 17.12 -8.16 -4.58
C GLU A 318 17.36 -9.56 -4.02
N ILE A 319 16.39 -10.47 -4.18
CA ILE A 319 16.55 -11.86 -3.71
C ILE A 319 17.25 -12.70 -4.78
N TYR A 320 18.42 -13.26 -4.46
CA TYR A 320 19.21 -14.10 -5.35
C TYR A 320 19.15 -15.60 -5.00
N GLY A 321 19.00 -15.91 -3.71
CA GLY A 321 18.79 -17.28 -3.23
C GLY A 321 17.85 -17.33 -2.05
N ALA A 322 17.12 -18.43 -1.91
CA ALA A 322 16.13 -18.62 -0.86
C ALA A 322 16.16 -20.08 -0.37
N GLN A 323 15.99 -20.29 0.93
CA GLN A 323 15.78 -21.61 1.54
C GLN A 323 14.75 -21.56 2.65
N TYR A 324 14.16 -22.71 2.95
CA TYR A 324 13.29 -22.92 4.11
C TYR A 324 13.23 -24.41 4.51
N ASP A 325 12.90 -24.64 5.77
CA ASP A 325 12.33 -25.89 6.28
C ASP A 325 10.82 -25.68 6.48
N LEU A 326 9.98 -26.68 6.15
CA LEU A 326 8.55 -26.65 6.44
C LEU A 326 8.15 -27.86 7.29
N TYR A 327 7.42 -27.63 8.37
CA TYR A 327 6.91 -28.67 9.27
C TYR A 327 5.38 -28.78 9.22
N PHE A 328 4.88 -30.00 9.29
CA PHE A 328 3.45 -30.35 9.31
C PHE A 328 3.22 -31.65 10.11
N ASP A 329 1.97 -31.97 10.45
CA ASP A 329 1.61 -33.24 11.08
C ASP A 329 1.49 -34.37 10.04
N PRO A 330 2.40 -35.37 10.05
CA PRO A 330 2.39 -36.45 9.06
C PRO A 330 1.21 -37.41 9.22
N ALA A 331 0.50 -37.39 10.35
CA ALA A 331 -0.72 -38.16 10.54
C ALA A 331 -1.92 -37.53 9.81
N ILE A 332 -1.85 -36.23 9.48
CA ILE A 332 -2.92 -35.49 8.80
C ILE A 332 -2.60 -35.35 7.31
N LEU A 333 -1.35 -35.02 6.95
CA LEU A 333 -0.91 -34.81 5.58
C LEU A 333 0.29 -35.69 5.21
N GLN A 334 0.40 -36.04 3.93
CA GLN A 334 1.59 -36.66 3.34
C GLN A 334 1.99 -35.88 2.10
N VAL A 335 3.27 -35.59 1.92
CA VAL A 335 3.77 -34.90 0.73
C VAL A 335 3.89 -35.91 -0.41
N VAL A 336 3.32 -35.58 -1.56
CA VAL A 336 3.43 -36.31 -2.82
C VAL A 336 4.64 -35.82 -3.61
N SER A 337 4.78 -34.50 -3.76
CA SER A 337 5.89 -33.88 -4.50
C SER A 337 6.15 -32.43 -4.06
N GLN A 338 7.35 -31.92 -4.34
CA GLN A 338 7.72 -30.52 -4.18
C GLN A 338 8.50 -30.08 -5.42
N THR A 339 8.05 -29.01 -6.06
CA THR A 339 8.63 -28.50 -7.32
C THR A 339 8.98 -27.02 -7.21
N ALA A 340 10.08 -26.63 -7.86
CA ALA A 340 10.46 -25.23 -7.99
C ALA A 340 9.35 -24.41 -8.66
N GLY A 341 9.07 -23.24 -8.09
CA GLY A 341 8.18 -22.26 -8.66
C GLY A 341 8.90 -21.33 -9.64
N ASP A 342 8.24 -20.24 -10.01
CA ASP A 342 8.78 -19.28 -10.99
C ASP A 342 9.58 -18.14 -10.36
N PHE A 343 9.55 -17.95 -9.03
CA PHE A 343 10.08 -16.78 -8.35
C PHE A 343 11.53 -16.45 -8.72
N LEU A 344 12.45 -17.41 -8.66
CA LEU A 344 13.85 -17.20 -9.02
C LEU A 344 14.11 -17.25 -10.55
N THR A 345 13.11 -17.50 -11.38
CA THR A 345 13.24 -17.61 -12.85
C THR A 345 12.32 -16.67 -13.62
N GLN A 346 11.67 -15.72 -12.94
CA GLN A 346 10.64 -14.84 -13.52
C GLN A 346 11.11 -13.97 -14.70
N ASP A 347 12.38 -13.67 -14.75
CA ASP A 347 13.04 -12.90 -15.80
C ASP A 347 13.75 -13.80 -16.82
N SER A 348 13.36 -15.08 -16.89
CA SER A 348 13.96 -16.12 -17.74
C SER A 348 15.41 -16.47 -17.38
N ALA A 349 15.90 -16.03 -16.21
CA ALA A 349 17.13 -16.57 -15.64
C ALA A 349 16.98 -18.07 -15.32
N SER A 350 18.10 -18.77 -15.20
CA SER A 350 18.13 -20.14 -14.71
C SER A 350 18.30 -20.16 -13.19
N SER A 351 17.80 -21.20 -12.55
CA SER A 351 18.02 -21.48 -11.13
C SER A 351 18.55 -22.90 -10.92
N ILE A 352 19.04 -23.17 -9.72
CA ILE A 352 19.45 -24.51 -9.29
C ILE A 352 18.87 -24.79 -7.90
N GLU A 353 18.19 -25.93 -7.77
CA GLU A 353 17.78 -26.48 -6.49
C GLU A 353 19.00 -27.13 -5.81
N VAL A 354 19.40 -26.57 -4.67
CA VAL A 354 20.53 -27.04 -3.86
C VAL A 354 20.08 -28.13 -2.88
N VAL A 355 18.87 -27.99 -2.33
CA VAL A 355 18.22 -28.99 -1.49
C VAL A 355 16.73 -29.03 -1.82
N ASN A 356 16.18 -30.24 -1.93
CA ASN A 356 14.75 -30.50 -2.11
C ASN A 356 14.48 -31.91 -1.56
N THR A 357 14.27 -32.00 -0.25
CA THR A 357 14.12 -33.28 0.48
C THR A 357 12.75 -33.35 1.15
N ILE A 358 12.16 -34.56 1.13
CA ILE A 358 10.85 -34.84 1.70
C ILE A 358 11.01 -35.93 2.75
N ASN A 359 10.57 -35.67 3.98
CA ASN A 359 10.51 -36.66 5.06
C ASN A 359 9.10 -36.71 5.65
N ASN A 360 8.27 -37.56 5.04
CA ASN A 360 6.90 -37.80 5.45
C ASN A 360 6.74 -38.54 6.78
N THR A 361 7.81 -39.14 7.31
CA THR A 361 7.78 -39.76 8.65
C THR A 361 7.92 -38.70 9.74
N LEU A 362 8.74 -37.68 9.50
CA LEU A 362 8.94 -36.56 10.44
C LEU A 362 7.99 -35.39 10.20
N GLY A 363 7.24 -35.39 9.10
CA GLY A 363 6.42 -34.24 8.70
C GLY A 363 7.28 -33.02 8.36
N LYS A 364 8.39 -33.24 7.63
CA LYS A 364 9.38 -32.19 7.32
C LYS A 364 9.71 -32.13 5.83
N LEU A 365 9.82 -30.90 5.31
CA LEU A 365 10.41 -30.57 4.02
C LEU A 365 11.63 -29.68 4.20
N GLU A 366 12.62 -29.80 3.32
CA GLU A 366 13.73 -28.84 3.20
C GLU A 366 13.85 -28.42 1.74
N TYR A 367 13.95 -27.12 1.51
CA TYR A 367 14.05 -26.54 0.18
C TYR A 367 15.10 -25.43 0.16
N GLY A 368 15.88 -25.36 -0.91
CA GLY A 368 16.85 -24.30 -1.13
C GLY A 368 17.16 -24.17 -2.61
N GLU A 369 17.07 -22.95 -3.13
CA GLU A 369 17.22 -22.64 -4.54
C GLU A 369 18.01 -21.33 -4.70
N THR A 370 18.85 -21.25 -5.74
CA THR A 370 19.60 -20.03 -6.07
C THR A 370 19.67 -19.78 -7.57
N ARG A 371 19.78 -18.51 -7.96
CA ARG A 371 19.87 -18.08 -9.36
C ARG A 371 21.23 -18.39 -9.97
N MET A 372 21.26 -18.56 -11.29
CA MET A 372 22.46 -18.91 -12.06
C MET A 372 22.56 -18.07 -13.34
N GLY A 373 23.78 -17.61 -13.64
CA GLY A 373 24.10 -16.97 -14.92
C GLY A 373 23.67 -15.50 -15.05
N VAL A 374 23.32 -14.84 -13.95
CA VAL A 374 22.88 -13.44 -13.88
C VAL A 374 23.55 -12.75 -12.68
N GLU A 375 23.65 -11.42 -12.72
CA GLU A 375 24.29 -10.62 -11.65
C GLU A 375 23.28 -9.97 -10.69
N ASN A 376 22.00 -9.94 -11.05
CA ASN A 376 20.92 -9.28 -10.31
C ASN A 376 19.97 -10.29 -9.65
N GLY A 377 19.35 -9.84 -8.56
CA GLY A 377 18.31 -10.60 -7.86
C GLY A 377 16.92 -10.37 -8.44
N VAL A 378 15.91 -10.94 -7.78
CA VAL A 378 14.49 -10.77 -8.08
C VAL A 378 13.86 -9.85 -7.04
N THR A 379 13.18 -8.81 -7.50
CA THR A 379 12.52 -7.80 -6.66
C THR A 379 10.99 -7.88 -6.71
N ARG A 380 10.43 -8.75 -7.56
CA ARG A 380 8.98 -8.91 -7.73
C ARG A 380 8.50 -10.18 -7.03
N ALA A 381 7.37 -10.09 -6.34
CA ALA A 381 6.76 -11.22 -5.66
C ALA A 381 6.46 -12.42 -6.59
N GLY A 382 6.53 -13.64 -6.06
CA GLY A 382 6.34 -14.86 -6.83
C GLY A 382 6.18 -16.13 -6.00
N VAL A 383 6.06 -17.28 -6.69
CA VAL A 383 6.02 -18.60 -6.04
C VAL A 383 7.43 -19.17 -6.05
N LEU A 384 8.00 -19.40 -4.87
CA LEU A 384 9.31 -20.04 -4.71
C LEU A 384 9.22 -21.55 -4.94
N ALA A 385 8.21 -22.20 -4.35
CA ALA A 385 7.99 -23.64 -4.50
C ALA A 385 6.51 -23.98 -4.45
N THR A 386 6.12 -25.03 -5.16
CA THR A 386 4.78 -25.64 -5.09
C THR A 386 4.90 -27.02 -4.46
N ILE A 387 4.14 -27.26 -3.40
CA ILE A 387 4.12 -28.53 -2.67
C ILE A 387 2.78 -29.21 -2.94
N GLU A 388 2.81 -30.46 -3.37
CA GLU A 388 1.62 -31.31 -3.53
C GLU A 388 1.48 -32.21 -2.30
N PHE A 389 0.35 -32.10 -1.60
CA PHE A 389 -0.01 -32.89 -0.43
C PHE A 389 -1.18 -33.83 -0.73
N GLU A 390 -1.24 -34.94 0.00
CA GLU A 390 -2.40 -35.81 0.15
C GLU A 390 -2.92 -35.73 1.59
N ALA A 391 -4.23 -35.52 1.76
CA ALA A 391 -4.87 -35.52 3.07
C ALA A 391 -5.15 -36.96 3.54
N VAL A 392 -4.37 -37.46 4.50
CA VAL A 392 -4.44 -38.86 4.98
C VAL A 392 -5.13 -39.02 6.34
N GLY A 393 -5.33 -37.93 7.08
CA GLY A 393 -6.03 -37.92 8.37
C GLY A 393 -6.91 -36.69 8.56
N THR A 394 -7.96 -36.82 9.36
CA THR A 394 -8.87 -35.69 9.69
C THR A 394 -8.30 -34.86 10.83
N GLY A 395 -8.47 -33.54 10.79
CA GLY A 395 -7.96 -32.64 11.83
C GLY A 395 -7.47 -31.32 11.25
N SER A 396 -6.66 -30.60 12.02
CA SER A 396 -5.99 -29.38 11.57
C SER A 396 -4.49 -29.51 11.82
N THR A 397 -3.68 -29.13 10.84
CA THR A 397 -2.23 -29.03 10.98
C THR A 397 -1.77 -27.63 10.59
N SER A 398 -0.84 -27.06 11.36
CA SER A 398 -0.08 -25.90 10.88
C SER A 398 0.92 -26.32 9.81
N LEU A 399 1.25 -25.39 8.92
CA LEU A 399 2.35 -25.46 7.98
C LEU A 399 3.35 -24.39 8.42
N THR A 400 4.33 -24.81 9.22
CA THR A 400 5.22 -23.90 9.94
C THR A 400 6.57 -23.79 9.25
N LEU A 401 6.93 -22.57 8.85
CA LEU A 401 8.23 -22.26 8.28
C LEU A 401 9.30 -22.18 9.37
N SER A 402 10.48 -22.68 9.06
CA SER A 402 11.68 -22.55 9.90
C SER A 402 12.92 -22.46 9.02
N ASN A 403 14.07 -22.07 9.59
CA ASN A 403 15.34 -22.02 8.88
C ASN A 403 15.28 -21.24 7.55
N VAL A 404 14.46 -20.18 7.52
CA VAL A 404 14.24 -19.37 6.32
C VAL A 404 15.39 -18.40 6.17
N LEU A 405 16.12 -18.50 5.07
CA LEU A 405 17.20 -17.56 4.72
C LEU A 405 16.97 -17.08 3.29
N LEU A 406 17.05 -15.77 3.11
CA LEU A 406 17.12 -15.12 1.82
C LEU A 406 18.51 -14.50 1.67
N SER A 407 19.01 -14.43 0.44
CA SER A 407 20.34 -13.87 0.16
C SER A 407 20.31 -12.88 -1.00
N ASP A 408 21.16 -11.86 -0.92
CA ASP A 408 21.40 -10.88 -1.98
C ASP A 408 22.32 -11.47 -3.10
N PRO A 409 22.53 -10.77 -4.23
CA PRO A 409 23.42 -11.24 -5.29
C PRO A 409 24.90 -11.37 -4.89
N SER A 410 25.30 -10.77 -3.76
CA SER A 410 26.63 -10.89 -3.17
C SER A 410 26.72 -12.02 -2.14
N ALA A 411 25.67 -12.84 -2.00
CA ALA A 411 25.52 -13.92 -1.03
C ALA A 411 25.52 -13.48 0.45
N HIS A 412 25.16 -12.23 0.74
CA HIS A 412 24.84 -11.82 2.10
C HIS A 412 23.40 -12.17 2.45
N GLU A 413 23.20 -12.61 3.69
CA GLU A 413 21.86 -12.87 4.23
C GLU A 413 21.06 -11.56 4.32
N ILE A 414 19.81 -11.61 3.86
CA ILE A 414 18.86 -10.50 3.97
C ILE A 414 18.08 -10.69 5.27
N GLY A 415 18.23 -9.74 6.19
CA GLY A 415 17.55 -9.73 7.48
C GLY A 415 16.09 -9.27 7.41
N GLY A 416 15.42 -9.25 8.57
CA GLY A 416 14.07 -8.69 8.69
C GLY A 416 12.96 -9.50 8.00
N VAL A 417 13.25 -10.76 7.62
CA VAL A 417 12.29 -11.61 6.92
C VAL A 417 11.07 -11.91 7.80
N VAL A 418 9.88 -11.57 7.31
CA VAL A 418 8.61 -11.83 7.98
C VAL A 418 8.03 -13.15 7.50
N LEU A 419 7.74 -14.07 8.43
CA LEU A 419 7.19 -15.38 8.13
C LEU A 419 5.68 -15.40 8.39
N ASN A 420 4.92 -15.82 7.38
CA ASN A 420 3.48 -16.02 7.48
C ASN A 420 3.17 -17.51 7.28
N ASP A 421 3.02 -18.23 8.39
CA ASP A 421 2.68 -19.65 8.40
C ASP A 421 1.27 -19.91 7.85
N GLY A 422 1.09 -21.12 7.33
CA GLY A 422 -0.19 -21.62 6.83
C GLY A 422 -0.83 -22.62 7.78
N ALA A 423 -2.05 -23.05 7.45
CA ALA A 423 -2.69 -24.18 8.09
C ALA A 423 -3.56 -24.93 7.09
N VAL A 424 -3.69 -26.24 7.29
CA VAL A 424 -4.62 -27.07 6.54
C VAL A 424 -5.62 -27.69 7.49
N ASN A 425 -6.91 -27.49 7.19
CA ASN A 425 -7.99 -28.19 7.88
C ASN A 425 -8.52 -29.29 6.98
N VAL A 426 -8.37 -30.54 7.43
CA VAL A 426 -8.91 -31.71 6.75
C VAL A 426 -10.23 -32.07 7.41
N THR A 427 -11.31 -31.89 6.65
CA THR A 427 -12.66 -32.24 7.08
C THR A 427 -13.19 -33.43 6.30
N GLY A 428 -14.22 -34.07 6.85
CA GLY A 428 -14.82 -35.27 6.29
C GLY A 428 -14.91 -36.37 7.34
N THR A 429 -15.98 -37.14 7.30
CA THR A 429 -15.98 -38.47 7.90
C THR A 429 -15.20 -39.38 6.96
N PRO A 430 -14.41 -40.35 7.45
CA PRO A 430 -13.94 -41.45 6.61
C PRO A 430 -15.11 -41.91 5.74
N PRO A 431 -14.96 -42.02 4.41
CA PRO A 431 -16.07 -42.45 3.57
C PRO A 431 -16.69 -43.68 4.23
N PRO A 432 -18.01 -43.68 4.52
CA PRO A 432 -18.62 -44.80 5.20
C PRO A 432 -18.25 -46.06 4.43
N PRO A 433 -17.80 -47.15 5.09
CA PRO A 433 -17.46 -48.38 4.39
C PRO A 433 -18.65 -48.71 3.52
N GLN A 434 -18.41 -48.72 2.21
CA GLN A 434 -19.46 -48.90 1.22
C GLN A 434 -20.21 -50.19 1.60
N PRO A 435 -21.53 -50.15 1.86
CA PRO A 435 -22.23 -51.33 2.37
C PRO A 435 -22.08 -52.47 1.35
N GLY A 436 -21.26 -53.46 1.69
CA GLY A 436 -21.00 -54.66 0.88
C GLY A 436 -19.68 -54.70 0.09
N GLY A 437 -18.75 -53.76 0.29
CA GLY A 437 -17.41 -53.82 -0.33
C GLY A 437 -16.45 -54.76 0.39
N ALA A 438 -15.57 -55.42 -0.36
CA ALA A 438 -14.50 -56.23 0.21
C ALA A 438 -13.50 -55.36 1.01
N ILE A 439 -12.89 -55.89 2.08
CA ILE A 439 -11.86 -55.16 2.84
C ILE A 439 -10.56 -55.96 2.78
N VAL A 440 -9.50 -55.40 2.20
CA VAL A 440 -8.18 -56.02 2.23
C VAL A 440 -7.45 -55.59 3.50
N THR A 441 -7.15 -56.54 4.38
CA THR A 441 -6.70 -56.26 5.76
C THR A 441 -5.36 -56.90 6.07
N ILE A 442 -4.56 -56.24 6.90
CA ILE A 442 -3.46 -56.82 7.67
C ILE A 442 -3.57 -56.29 9.11
N PRO A 443 -3.49 -57.15 10.15
CA PRO A 443 -3.72 -56.72 11.52
C PRO A 443 -2.50 -55.98 12.10
N ASP A 444 -2.75 -55.21 13.16
CA ASP A 444 -1.70 -54.79 14.09
C ASP A 444 -1.13 -56.01 14.81
N VAL A 445 0.20 -56.07 14.88
CA VAL A 445 0.94 -57.19 15.45
C VAL A 445 2.13 -56.70 16.26
N ALA A 446 2.48 -57.43 17.31
CA ALA A 446 3.61 -57.09 18.17
C ALA A 446 4.38 -58.35 18.56
N ALA A 447 5.71 -58.31 18.56
CA ALA A 447 6.55 -59.44 18.95
C ALA A 447 7.97 -59.03 19.35
N THR A 448 8.64 -59.89 20.10
CA THR A 448 10.07 -59.79 20.46
C THR A 448 11.01 -60.45 19.43
N GLY A 449 10.46 -61.14 18.42
CA GLY A 449 11.21 -61.93 17.44
C GLY A 449 10.49 -62.09 16.10
N THR A 450 10.24 -63.33 15.69
CA THR A 450 9.50 -63.62 14.45
C THR A 450 8.02 -63.82 14.70
N LEU A 451 7.17 -63.15 13.91
CA LEU A 451 5.71 -63.28 13.99
C LEU A 451 5.10 -63.37 12.61
N THR A 452 3.98 -64.09 12.50
CA THR A 452 3.24 -64.23 11.23
C THR A 452 1.90 -63.51 11.30
N ALA A 453 1.66 -62.59 10.36
CA ALA A 453 0.38 -61.89 10.22
C ALA A 453 -0.34 -62.31 8.93
N PRO A 454 -1.66 -62.54 8.98
CA PRO A 454 -2.45 -62.86 7.79
C PRO A 454 -2.85 -61.59 7.04
N ILE A 455 -2.66 -61.59 5.71
CA ILE A 455 -3.35 -60.65 4.82
C ILE A 455 -4.65 -61.30 4.35
N ARG A 456 -5.79 -60.66 4.61
CA ARG A 456 -7.12 -61.18 4.29
C ARG A 456 -7.88 -60.25 3.35
N ILE A 457 -8.87 -60.81 2.65
CA ILE A 457 -9.95 -60.07 2.03
C ILE A 457 -11.24 -60.44 2.77
N GLU A 458 -11.82 -59.50 3.50
CA GLU A 458 -13.05 -59.71 4.26
C GLU A 458 -14.27 -59.37 3.39
N ASN A 459 -15.35 -60.14 3.58
CA ASN A 459 -16.64 -59.92 2.91
C ASN A 459 -16.59 -59.85 1.37
N VAL A 460 -15.64 -60.56 0.73
CA VAL A 460 -15.53 -60.56 -0.73
C VAL A 460 -16.56 -61.50 -1.37
N THR A 461 -17.02 -61.16 -2.57
CA THR A 461 -17.85 -62.04 -3.39
C THR A 461 -17.10 -62.33 -4.69
N ASP A 462 -17.05 -63.60 -5.08
CA ASP A 462 -16.47 -64.10 -6.33
C ASP A 462 -15.00 -63.68 -6.60
N ALA A 463 -14.14 -63.59 -5.58
CA ALA A 463 -12.74 -63.17 -5.76
C ALA A 463 -11.96 -64.10 -6.71
N GLY A 464 -11.50 -63.55 -7.82
CA GLY A 464 -10.75 -64.26 -8.86
C GLY A 464 -9.24 -63.99 -8.81
N ALA A 465 -8.81 -62.74 -8.66
CA ALA A 465 -7.39 -62.39 -8.57
C ALA A 465 -7.15 -61.14 -7.71
N ILE A 466 -6.00 -61.11 -7.04
CA ILE A 466 -5.50 -59.95 -6.29
C ILE A 466 -4.00 -59.74 -6.58
N HIS A 467 -3.61 -58.50 -6.78
CA HIS A 467 -2.21 -58.04 -6.84
C HIS A 467 -2.06 -56.89 -5.85
N LEU A 468 -1.16 -57.04 -4.88
CA LEU A 468 -0.89 -56.02 -3.88
C LEU A 468 0.59 -55.89 -3.58
N THR A 469 0.96 -54.74 -3.02
CA THR A 469 2.28 -54.45 -2.45
C THR A 469 2.12 -54.17 -0.96
N LEU A 470 3.01 -54.74 -0.14
CA LEU A 470 3.14 -54.42 1.29
C LEU A 470 4.44 -53.63 1.49
N THR A 471 4.35 -52.45 2.11
CA THR A 471 5.51 -51.64 2.49
C THR A 471 5.63 -51.47 4.01
N TYR A 472 6.88 -51.40 4.48
CA TYR A 472 7.28 -51.29 5.88
C TYR A 472 8.69 -50.70 5.97
N ASP A 473 9.12 -50.27 7.16
CA ASP A 473 10.50 -49.86 7.43
C ASP A 473 11.40 -51.10 7.59
N PRO A 474 12.36 -51.36 6.67
CA PRO A 474 13.27 -52.49 6.75
C PRO A 474 14.27 -52.40 7.90
N GLY A 475 14.43 -51.21 8.51
CA GLY A 475 15.20 -51.01 9.74
C GLY A 475 14.46 -51.49 10.98
N VAL A 476 13.13 -51.63 10.94
CA VAL A 476 12.30 -52.10 12.07
C VAL A 476 11.99 -53.59 11.91
N VAL A 477 11.46 -54.01 10.76
CA VAL A 477 11.21 -55.42 10.47
C VAL A 477 11.64 -55.77 9.06
N ILE A 478 11.96 -57.04 8.82
CA ILE A 478 12.08 -57.58 7.48
C ILE A 478 11.13 -58.75 7.29
N VAL A 479 10.51 -58.85 6.11
CA VAL A 479 9.76 -60.05 5.75
C VAL A 479 10.77 -61.17 5.49
N SER A 480 10.79 -62.18 6.37
CA SER A 480 11.71 -63.32 6.28
C SER A 480 11.19 -64.42 5.38
N ARG A 481 9.86 -64.59 5.34
CA ARG A 481 9.20 -65.55 4.46
C ARG A 481 7.74 -65.16 4.24
N THR A 482 7.26 -65.44 3.03
CA THR A 482 5.84 -65.55 2.72
C THR A 482 5.50 -67.03 2.60
N CYS A 483 4.62 -67.55 3.44
CA CYS A 483 4.32 -68.98 3.48
C CYS A 483 2.83 -69.31 3.25
N CYS A 484 2.58 -70.59 3.00
CA CYS A 484 2.09 -71.10 1.72
C CYS A 484 0.77 -71.89 1.84
N ASN A 485 -0.22 -71.29 2.49
CA ASN A 485 -1.58 -71.84 2.51
C ASN A 485 -2.63 -70.74 2.25
N PRO A 486 -2.53 -70.00 1.13
CA PRO A 486 -3.58 -69.07 0.74
C PRO A 486 -4.87 -69.84 0.45
N ASP A 487 -6.01 -69.17 0.53
CA ASP A 487 -7.27 -69.74 0.03
C ASP A 487 -7.31 -69.72 -1.51
N PHE A 488 -6.47 -68.90 -2.15
CA PHE A 488 -6.29 -68.88 -3.60
C PHE A 488 -5.57 -70.12 -4.14
N ASP A 489 -5.96 -70.59 -5.33
CA ASP A 489 -5.31 -71.71 -6.01
C ASP A 489 -3.80 -71.50 -6.22
N THR A 490 -3.42 -70.25 -6.55
CA THR A 490 -2.03 -69.86 -6.79
C THR A 490 -1.67 -68.62 -5.99
N LEU A 491 -0.47 -68.59 -5.42
CA LEU A 491 0.17 -67.41 -4.84
C LEU A 491 1.61 -67.30 -5.38
N LEU A 492 1.92 -66.15 -5.96
CA LEU A 492 3.25 -65.73 -6.33
C LEU A 492 3.66 -64.57 -5.44
N ALA A 493 4.76 -64.74 -4.71
CA ALA A 493 5.31 -63.72 -3.82
C ALA A 493 6.70 -63.30 -4.32
N ASN A 494 6.86 -62.02 -4.65
CA ASN A 494 8.16 -61.42 -4.89
C ASN A 494 8.66 -60.77 -3.60
N THR A 495 9.80 -61.26 -3.11
CA THR A 495 10.46 -60.79 -1.89
C THR A 495 11.86 -60.25 -2.15
N GLU A 496 12.25 -60.03 -3.42
CA GLU A 496 13.56 -59.50 -3.79
C GLU A 496 13.83 -58.11 -3.18
N ASP A 497 12.78 -57.30 -3.04
CA ASP A 497 12.83 -55.97 -2.43
C ASP A 497 12.57 -55.97 -0.92
N ALA A 498 12.51 -57.15 -0.25
CA ALA A 498 12.21 -57.21 1.19
C ALA A 498 13.25 -56.43 2.02
N ALA A 499 14.52 -56.48 1.63
CA ALA A 499 15.59 -55.69 2.26
C ALA A 499 15.46 -54.17 2.03
N ARG A 500 14.60 -53.74 1.10
CA ARG A 500 14.26 -52.35 0.80
C ARG A 500 12.90 -51.96 1.38
N GLY A 501 12.27 -52.81 2.21
CA GLY A 501 11.01 -52.51 2.88
C GLY A 501 9.76 -52.78 2.05
N SER A 502 9.85 -53.62 1.01
CA SER A 502 8.73 -53.88 0.10
C SER A 502 8.63 -55.33 -0.34
N ILE A 503 7.41 -55.88 -0.40
CA ILE A 503 7.13 -57.15 -1.05
C ILE A 503 5.89 -57.03 -1.94
N THR A 504 5.83 -57.83 -3.00
CA THR A 504 4.68 -57.88 -3.91
C THR A 504 4.05 -59.27 -3.89
N LEU A 505 2.73 -59.32 -3.78
CA LEU A 505 1.95 -60.57 -3.76
C LEU A 505 0.94 -60.56 -4.90
N ILE A 506 0.86 -61.67 -5.64
CA ILE A 506 -0.15 -61.94 -6.66
C ILE A 506 -0.80 -63.28 -6.33
N ALA A 507 -2.11 -63.29 -6.09
CA ALA A 507 -2.87 -64.50 -5.83
C ALA A 507 -4.07 -64.59 -6.78
N TYR A 508 -4.37 -65.78 -7.31
CA TYR A 508 -5.46 -65.96 -8.28
C TYR A 508 -6.03 -67.38 -8.32
N GLN A 509 -7.29 -67.48 -8.74
CA GLN A 509 -8.02 -68.72 -9.01
C GLN A 509 -7.65 -69.29 -10.38
N THR A 510 -7.63 -70.62 -10.51
CA THR A 510 -7.30 -71.31 -11.77
C THR A 510 -8.35 -72.33 -12.18
N GLN A 511 -8.81 -73.17 -11.24
CA GLN A 511 -9.74 -74.28 -11.52
C GLN A 511 -11.04 -74.15 -10.71
N ASN A 512 -11.04 -73.36 -9.65
CA ASN A 512 -12.19 -73.15 -8.79
C ASN A 512 -12.96 -71.87 -9.17
N PRO A 513 -14.28 -71.81 -8.88
CA PRO A 513 -15.05 -70.57 -8.95
C PRO A 513 -14.50 -69.53 -7.96
N GLY A 514 -14.84 -68.25 -8.14
CA GLY A 514 -14.33 -67.19 -7.28
C GLY A 514 -14.67 -67.40 -5.81
N LEU A 515 -13.76 -66.93 -4.94
CA LEU A 515 -13.86 -67.14 -3.49
C LEU A 515 -14.84 -66.14 -2.85
N ASN A 516 -15.54 -66.57 -1.81
CA ASN A 516 -16.55 -65.76 -1.13
C ASN A 516 -16.31 -65.71 0.38
N GLY A 517 -16.67 -64.61 1.04
CA GLY A 517 -16.52 -64.41 2.47
C GLY A 517 -15.15 -63.87 2.87
N ASN A 518 -14.55 -64.43 3.92
CA ASN A 518 -13.24 -64.02 4.42
C ASN A 518 -12.16 -64.90 3.82
N VAL A 519 -11.40 -64.36 2.89
CA VAL A 519 -10.40 -65.05 2.07
C VAL A 519 -8.99 -64.73 2.55
N LEU A 520 -8.17 -65.73 2.83
CA LEU A 520 -6.75 -65.56 3.14
C LEU A 520 -5.92 -65.38 1.86
N VAL A 521 -5.30 -64.21 1.70
CA VAL A 521 -4.39 -63.91 0.57
C VAL A 521 -3.03 -64.54 0.79
N ALA A 522 -2.42 -64.30 1.96
CA ALA A 522 -1.11 -64.83 2.33
C ALA A 522 -0.87 -64.71 3.84
N ASN A 523 -0.05 -65.59 4.38
CA ASN A 523 0.57 -65.41 5.69
C ASN A 523 1.98 -64.84 5.50
N VAL A 524 2.24 -63.67 6.08
CA VAL A 524 3.51 -62.96 5.98
C VAL A 524 4.24 -63.09 7.31
N THR A 525 5.45 -63.65 7.29
CA THR A 525 6.30 -63.79 8.48
C THR A 525 7.31 -62.64 8.52
N PHE A 526 7.19 -61.83 9.57
CA PHE A 526 8.08 -60.74 9.89
C PHE A 526 9.17 -61.22 10.85
N MET A 527 10.37 -60.66 10.71
CA MET A 527 11.47 -60.79 11.64
C MET A 527 11.83 -59.39 12.15
N ALA A 528 11.72 -59.19 13.47
CA ALA A 528 12.14 -57.96 14.12
C ALA A 528 13.65 -57.72 13.92
N LEU A 529 14.02 -56.50 13.50
CA LEU A 529 15.40 -56.07 13.26
C LEU A 529 15.75 -54.78 14.03
N GLY A 530 14.76 -53.92 14.24
CA GLY A 530 14.94 -52.61 14.86
C GLY A 530 15.20 -52.67 16.36
N PRO A 531 15.57 -51.52 16.94
CA PRO A 531 15.67 -51.39 18.38
C PRO A 531 14.31 -51.65 19.03
N ILE A 532 14.35 -52.13 20.26
CA ILE A 532 13.14 -52.49 20.97
C ILE A 532 12.24 -51.27 21.20
N GLY A 533 10.92 -51.44 21.08
CA GLY A 533 9.93 -50.36 21.10
C GLY A 533 9.74 -49.63 19.77
N SER A 534 10.57 -49.91 18.76
CA SER A 534 10.33 -49.37 17.41
C SER A 534 9.09 -50.01 16.77
N SER A 535 8.39 -49.22 15.97
CA SER A 535 7.21 -49.67 15.24
C SER A 535 7.30 -49.23 13.78
N THR A 536 6.63 -49.98 12.91
CA THR A 536 6.47 -49.63 11.51
C THR A 536 5.02 -49.84 11.09
N PRO A 537 4.43 -48.94 10.29
CA PRO A 537 3.19 -49.25 9.61
C PRO A 537 3.41 -50.42 8.63
N LEU A 538 2.37 -51.23 8.45
CA LEU A 538 2.26 -52.29 7.46
C LEU A 538 1.25 -51.82 6.41
N ASN A 539 1.76 -51.10 5.40
CA ASN A 539 0.93 -50.42 4.42
C ASN A 539 0.66 -51.33 3.22
N LEU A 540 -0.61 -51.59 2.95
CA LEU A 540 -1.06 -52.33 1.79
C LEU A 540 -1.42 -51.35 0.66
N LYS A 541 -0.97 -51.67 -0.55
CA LYS A 541 -1.41 -51.04 -1.79
C LYS A 541 -1.95 -52.12 -2.73
N VAL A 542 -3.26 -52.11 -2.96
CA VAL A 542 -3.89 -53.06 -3.89
C VAL A 542 -3.84 -52.47 -5.30
N THR A 543 -3.08 -53.13 -6.18
CA THR A 543 -2.97 -52.75 -7.60
C THR A 543 -4.18 -53.24 -8.37
N THR A 544 -4.63 -54.47 -8.12
CA THR A 544 -5.83 -55.04 -8.72
C THR A 544 -6.53 -55.98 -7.75
N LEU A 545 -7.85 -55.96 -7.73
CA LEU A 545 -8.71 -56.99 -7.16
C LEU A 545 -9.87 -57.21 -8.13
N THR A 546 -10.04 -58.43 -8.64
CA THR A 546 -11.04 -58.75 -9.67
C THR A 546 -11.86 -59.98 -9.31
N ASP A 547 -13.06 -60.07 -9.89
CA ASP A 547 -13.88 -61.26 -9.83
C ASP A 547 -13.29 -62.42 -10.67
N ALA A 548 -13.87 -63.61 -10.56
CA ALA A 548 -13.45 -64.81 -11.30
C ALA A 548 -14.17 -64.96 -12.65
N THR A 549 -14.87 -63.92 -13.11
CA THR A 549 -15.55 -63.95 -14.42
C THR A 549 -14.53 -63.85 -15.56
N PRO A 550 -14.88 -64.27 -16.80
CA PRO A 550 -14.01 -64.10 -17.97
C PRO A 550 -13.57 -62.65 -18.21
N GLU A 551 -14.39 -61.67 -17.80
CA GLU A 551 -14.11 -60.24 -17.93
C GLU A 551 -13.19 -59.70 -16.82
N CYS A 552 -12.97 -60.45 -15.73
CA CYS A 552 -12.18 -60.04 -14.57
C CYS A 552 -12.60 -58.65 -14.05
N ASN A 553 -13.89 -58.48 -13.75
CA ASN A 553 -14.39 -57.17 -13.36
C ASN A 553 -13.75 -56.72 -12.03
N PRO A 554 -13.35 -55.44 -11.90
CA PRO A 554 -12.82 -54.93 -10.64
C PRO A 554 -13.82 -55.08 -9.49
N ILE A 555 -13.36 -55.58 -8.35
CA ILE A 555 -14.13 -55.62 -7.11
C ILE A 555 -13.82 -54.35 -6.31
N PRO A 556 -14.84 -53.50 -6.03
CA PRO A 556 -14.69 -52.38 -5.11
C PRO A 556 -14.24 -52.87 -3.73
N HIS A 557 -13.20 -52.24 -3.20
CA HIS A 557 -12.63 -52.61 -1.92
C HIS A 557 -12.14 -51.40 -1.14
N SER A 558 -11.94 -51.61 0.16
CA SER A 558 -11.22 -50.71 1.05
C SER A 558 -10.00 -51.44 1.62
N ILE A 559 -9.08 -50.68 2.19
CA ILE A 559 -7.84 -51.21 2.77
C ILE A 559 -7.85 -50.92 4.26
N SER A 560 -7.55 -51.94 5.08
CA SER A 560 -7.22 -51.79 6.49
C SER A 560 -5.76 -52.15 6.68
N ASN A 561 -4.92 -51.12 6.80
CA ASN A 561 -3.51 -51.29 7.15
C ASN A 561 -3.38 -51.76 8.60
N GLY A 562 -2.21 -52.31 8.92
CA GLY A 562 -1.83 -52.66 10.28
C GLY A 562 -0.50 -52.02 10.63
N SER A 563 0.10 -52.49 11.72
CA SER A 563 1.41 -52.06 12.19
C SER A 563 2.16 -53.26 12.78
N PHE A 564 3.48 -53.15 12.82
CA PHE A 564 4.33 -54.05 13.58
C PHE A 564 5.03 -53.26 14.68
N THR A 565 4.94 -53.73 15.92
CA THR A 565 5.67 -53.15 17.06
C THR A 565 6.62 -54.17 17.68
N ILE A 566 7.89 -53.78 17.89
CA ILE A 566 8.86 -54.60 18.60
C ILE A 566 8.64 -54.45 20.11
N LEU A 567 8.21 -55.52 20.78
CA LEU A 567 7.95 -55.48 22.23
C LEU A 567 9.23 -55.46 23.05
N LEU A 568 9.21 -54.74 24.18
CA LEU A 568 10.28 -54.75 25.17
C LEU A 568 10.15 -55.94 26.09
N ASN A 569 11.05 -56.91 25.94
CA ASN A 569 11.06 -58.06 26.83
C ASN A 569 11.30 -57.56 28.26
N GLY A 570 10.39 -57.89 29.18
CA GLY A 570 10.32 -57.35 30.53
C GLY A 570 9.41 -56.11 30.72
N ASP A 571 8.94 -55.43 29.66
CA ASP A 571 7.93 -54.37 29.74
C ASP A 571 6.55 -55.00 29.77
N VAL A 572 6.17 -55.47 30.96
CA VAL A 572 4.92 -56.20 31.13
C VAL A 572 3.70 -55.28 31.15
N ASN A 573 3.92 -53.98 31.34
CA ASN A 573 2.88 -52.98 31.55
C ASN A 573 2.60 -52.13 30.29
N GLY A 574 3.50 -52.17 29.31
CA GLY A 574 3.34 -51.53 28.00
C GLY A 574 3.65 -50.03 27.97
N ASP A 575 4.42 -49.52 28.93
CA ASP A 575 4.79 -48.10 29.00
C ASP A 575 6.06 -47.76 28.19
N GLY A 576 6.64 -48.75 27.52
CA GLY A 576 7.84 -48.62 26.70
C GLY A 576 9.13 -48.59 27.51
N ARG A 577 9.11 -48.94 28.80
CA ARG A 577 10.28 -49.02 29.68
C ARG A 577 10.35 -50.39 30.33
N VAL A 578 11.58 -50.84 30.63
CA VAL A 578 11.83 -51.98 31.52
C VAL A 578 12.40 -51.40 32.79
N ASP A 579 11.55 -51.30 33.81
CA ASP A 579 11.93 -50.76 35.09
C ASP A 579 11.19 -51.42 36.28
N ALA A 580 11.32 -50.83 37.47
CA ALA A 580 10.75 -51.40 38.68
C ALA A 580 9.20 -51.44 38.64
N ALA A 581 8.56 -50.62 37.79
CA ALA A 581 7.13 -50.66 37.55
C ALA A 581 6.72 -52.02 36.98
N ASP A 582 7.51 -52.59 36.05
CA ASP A 582 7.25 -53.91 35.46
C ASP A 582 7.39 -55.03 36.47
N CYS A 583 8.42 -54.98 37.32
CA CYS A 583 8.57 -55.92 38.43
C CYS A 583 7.35 -55.90 39.35
N MET A 584 6.87 -54.70 39.69
CA MET A 584 5.67 -54.53 40.52
C MET A 584 4.43 -55.04 39.80
N TYR A 585 4.27 -54.71 38.52
CA TYR A 585 3.09 -55.02 37.73
C TYR A 585 2.97 -56.54 37.54
N LEU A 586 4.07 -57.20 37.14
CA LEU A 586 4.15 -58.65 37.01
C LEU A 586 3.88 -59.36 38.35
N ALA A 587 4.46 -58.88 39.45
CA ALA A 587 4.22 -59.45 40.77
C ALA A 587 2.76 -59.30 41.22
N LYS A 588 2.14 -58.14 40.98
CA LYS A 588 0.74 -57.89 41.32
C LYS A 588 -0.22 -58.71 40.47
N HIS A 589 0.08 -58.89 39.18
CA HIS A 589 -0.65 -59.77 38.29
C HIS A 589 -0.64 -61.22 38.80
N LEU A 590 0.55 -61.76 39.12
CA LEU A 590 0.69 -63.11 39.68
C LEU A 590 -0.01 -63.29 41.04
N LEU A 591 -0.15 -62.21 41.82
CA LEU A 591 -0.86 -62.20 43.10
C LEU A 591 -2.38 -61.97 42.95
N GLY A 592 -2.89 -61.76 41.74
CA GLY A 592 -4.31 -61.51 41.47
C GLY A 592 -4.84 -60.22 42.09
N VAL A 593 -3.99 -59.19 42.20
CA VAL A 593 -4.37 -57.88 42.76
C VAL A 593 -5.27 -57.15 41.76
N SER A 594 -6.42 -56.66 42.23
CA SER A 594 -7.36 -55.94 41.38
C SER A 594 -6.73 -54.70 40.72
N GLY A 595 -6.95 -54.54 39.41
CA GLY A 595 -6.36 -53.48 38.57
C GLY A 595 -5.05 -53.87 37.88
N PHE A 596 -4.60 -55.13 38.00
CA PHE A 596 -3.39 -55.68 37.38
C PHE A 596 -3.66 -56.99 36.64
N GLU A 597 -4.89 -57.20 36.19
CA GLU A 597 -5.33 -58.45 35.55
C GLU A 597 -4.74 -58.67 34.15
N THR A 598 -4.33 -57.61 33.47
CA THR A 598 -3.83 -57.65 32.08
C THR A 598 -2.36 -57.27 32.02
N ILE A 599 -1.55 -58.11 31.38
CA ILE A 599 -0.12 -57.88 31.10
C ILE A 599 0.19 -58.22 29.63
N ILE A 600 1.35 -57.78 29.15
CA ILE A 600 1.91 -58.25 27.87
C ILE A 600 2.58 -59.61 28.10
N GLU A 601 1.83 -60.69 27.86
CA GLU A 601 2.30 -62.06 28.12
C GLU A 601 3.62 -62.39 27.40
N ASP A 602 3.76 -61.95 26.14
CA ASP A 602 4.97 -62.16 25.32
C ASP A 602 6.22 -61.42 25.85
N ALA A 603 6.04 -60.42 26.70
CA ALA A 603 7.12 -59.69 27.37
C ALA A 603 7.35 -60.18 28.82
N ALA A 604 6.51 -61.07 29.34
CA ALA A 604 6.50 -61.44 30.75
C ALA A 604 7.32 -62.70 31.07
N ASP A 605 7.50 -63.63 30.13
CA ASP A 605 8.38 -64.82 30.30
C ASP A 605 9.85 -64.46 30.06
N VAL A 606 10.38 -63.56 30.87
CA VAL A 606 11.72 -63.00 30.69
C VAL A 606 12.86 -64.01 30.88
N ASN A 607 12.56 -65.20 31.41
CA ASN A 607 13.52 -66.27 31.58
C ASN A 607 13.45 -67.36 30.48
N GLY A 608 12.44 -67.27 29.59
CA GLY A 608 12.27 -68.10 28.40
C GLY A 608 11.94 -69.56 28.70
N ASN A 609 11.21 -69.85 29.78
CA ASN A 609 10.85 -71.22 30.17
C ASN A 609 9.44 -71.65 29.71
N GLY A 610 8.72 -70.76 29.04
CA GLY A 610 7.36 -70.95 28.54
C GLY A 610 6.27 -70.77 29.59
N LYS A 611 6.57 -70.18 30.76
CA LYS A 611 5.61 -69.93 31.83
C LYS A 611 5.84 -68.58 32.46
N ILE A 612 4.75 -67.83 32.67
CA ILE A 612 4.77 -66.59 33.44
C ILE A 612 4.56 -66.94 34.92
N GLU A 613 5.63 -66.90 35.70
CA GLU A 613 5.64 -67.32 37.11
C GLU A 613 6.56 -66.45 37.98
N ALA A 614 6.64 -66.75 39.28
CA ALA A 614 7.49 -65.97 40.20
C ALA A 614 8.99 -65.99 39.82
N GLY A 615 9.40 -66.95 38.99
CA GLY A 615 10.73 -67.00 38.37
C GLY A 615 11.02 -65.76 37.52
N ASP A 616 10.04 -65.28 36.77
CA ASP A 616 10.13 -64.10 35.90
C ASP A 616 10.28 -62.81 36.69
N CYS A 617 9.50 -62.64 37.76
CA CYS A 617 9.67 -61.51 38.68
C CYS A 617 11.09 -61.43 39.23
N MET A 618 11.65 -62.58 39.62
CA MET A 618 13.01 -62.64 40.15
C MET A 618 14.05 -62.36 39.06
N TYR A 619 13.84 -62.89 37.86
CA TYR A 619 14.77 -62.71 36.73
C TYR A 619 14.80 -61.24 36.31
N LEU A 620 13.64 -60.62 36.14
CA LEU A 620 13.48 -59.20 35.80
C LEU A 620 14.09 -58.29 36.88
N ALA A 621 13.84 -58.57 38.16
CA ALA A 621 14.41 -57.79 39.25
C ALA A 621 15.95 -57.90 39.32
N LYS A 622 16.51 -59.09 39.03
CA LYS A 622 17.97 -59.30 38.99
C LYS A 622 18.63 -58.61 37.79
N HIS A 623 17.95 -58.63 36.65
CA HIS A 623 18.36 -57.90 35.46
C HIS A 623 18.47 -56.39 35.75
N LEU A 624 17.39 -55.79 36.30
CA LEU A 624 17.38 -54.38 36.67
C LEU A 624 18.42 -54.01 37.74
N ALA A 625 18.75 -54.95 38.63
CA ALA A 625 19.80 -54.77 39.64
C ALA A 625 21.22 -54.96 39.10
N GLY A 626 21.40 -55.33 37.82
CA GLY A 626 22.71 -55.57 37.20
C GLY A 626 23.46 -56.76 37.80
N ILE A 627 22.74 -57.81 38.23
CA ILE A 627 23.35 -59.01 38.81
C ILE A 627 23.93 -59.89 37.70
N ASN A 628 25.21 -60.24 37.84
CA ASN A 628 25.91 -61.10 36.88
C ASN A 628 25.14 -62.42 36.60
N GLY A 629 24.97 -62.76 35.32
CA GLY A 629 24.23 -63.92 34.83
C GLY A 629 22.74 -63.68 34.50
N PHE A 630 22.27 -62.44 34.59
CA PHE A 630 20.89 -62.00 34.30
C PHE A 630 20.86 -60.78 33.37
N GLU A 631 21.92 -60.57 32.58
CA GLU A 631 22.11 -59.39 31.73
C GLU A 631 21.15 -59.37 30.52
N GLU A 632 20.66 -60.52 30.08
CA GLU A 632 19.78 -60.66 28.91
C GLU A 632 18.40 -61.17 29.34
N LEU A 633 17.34 -60.47 28.94
CA LEU A 633 15.95 -60.94 29.03
C LEU A 633 15.66 -61.78 27.78
N LYS A 634 15.06 -62.96 27.95
CA LYS A 634 14.99 -64.01 26.92
C LYS A 634 13.71 -64.10 26.11
#